data_AF-A0AA85JZT7-F1
#
_entry.id   AF-A0AA85JZT7-F1
#
_cell.length_a   1.000
_cell.length_b   1.000
_cell.length_c   1.000
_cell.angle_alpha   90.00
_cell.angle_beta   90.00
_cell.angle_gamma   90.00
#
_symmetry.space_group_name_H-M   'P 1'
#
loop_
_entity.id
_entity.type
_entity.pdbx_description
1 polymer ?
#
loop_
_entity_poly.entity_id
_entity_poly.type
_entity_poly.pdbx_seq_one_letter_code
_entity_poly.pdbx_strand_id
1 'polypeptide(L)'
;MCIYQFNCTCGDSYVGRTTRHLSQRVSEHLPWWFGKGQTKTIRNSILSHLIHSGHVVDKTRAFKVIHRIPPNLSNRLHIRLLQTAEAIGIRTMKPKLCIQKKFVQPLSLPWSIKT
;
A
#
# COMPACT_ATOMS: atom_id res chain seq x y z
N MET A 1 -4.21 6.01 12.09
CA MET A 1 -4.19 4.74 11.33
C MET A 1 -4.99 4.92 10.05
N CYS A 2 -4.45 4.55 8.90
CA CYS A 2 -5.13 4.78 7.63
C CYS A 2 -4.73 3.80 6.53
N ILE A 3 -5.55 3.80 5.49
CA ILE A 3 -5.23 3.28 4.17
C ILE A 3 -4.80 4.46 3.32
N TYR A 4 -3.69 4.30 2.61
CA TYR A 4 -3.16 5.27 1.66
C TYR A 4 -2.94 4.63 0.30
N GLN A 5 -2.93 5.49 -0.70
CA GLN A 5 -2.58 5.16 -2.07
C GLN A 5 -1.30 5.92 -2.43
N PHE A 6 -0.40 5.24 -3.13
CA PHE A 6 0.66 5.86 -3.90
C PHE A 6 0.30 5.81 -5.39
N ASN A 7 0.47 6.93 -6.09
CA ASN A 7 0.29 7.03 -7.54
C ASN A 7 1.59 7.51 -8.19
N CYS A 8 2.08 6.72 -9.15
CA CYS A 8 3.17 7.12 -10.02
C CYS A 8 2.64 7.96 -11.19
N THR A 9 3.51 8.76 -11.81
CA THR A 9 3.21 9.56 -13.00
C THR A 9 2.85 8.70 -14.21
N CYS A 10 3.29 7.44 -14.28
CA CYS A 10 2.92 6.50 -15.34
C CYS A 10 1.56 5.80 -15.13
N GLY A 11 0.82 6.15 -14.08
CA GLY A 11 -0.47 5.53 -13.75
C GLY A 11 -0.38 4.27 -12.89
N ASP A 12 0.81 3.68 -12.73
CA ASP A 12 1.01 2.58 -11.79
C ASP A 12 0.78 3.05 -10.35
N SER A 13 0.07 2.24 -9.57
CA SER A 13 -0.34 2.61 -8.22
C SER A 13 -0.09 1.48 -7.22
N TYR A 14 -0.08 1.87 -5.94
CA TYR A 14 0.05 1.00 -4.77
C TYR A 14 -0.99 1.39 -3.73
N VAL A 15 -1.59 0.40 -3.07
CA VAL A 15 -2.44 0.60 -1.89
C VAL A 15 -1.75 -0.05 -0.71
N GLY A 16 -1.67 0.67 0.41
CA GLY A 16 -1.13 0.12 1.65
C GLY A 16 -1.80 0.70 2.88
N ARG A 17 -1.57 0.02 4.01
CA ARG A 17 -2.01 0.47 5.33
C ARG A 17 -0.85 0.94 6.21
N THR A 18 -1.16 1.76 7.21
CA THR A 18 -0.21 2.13 8.26
C THR A 18 -0.89 2.36 9.61
N THR A 19 -0.24 1.89 10.67
CA THR A 19 -0.56 2.26 12.05
C THR A 19 0.17 3.54 12.49
N ARG A 20 1.27 3.88 11.82
CA ARG A 20 2.12 5.06 12.05
C ARG A 20 1.58 6.29 11.32
N HIS A 21 2.22 7.45 11.52
CA HIS A 21 1.99 8.62 10.68
C HIS A 21 2.33 8.32 9.21
N LEU A 22 1.53 8.86 8.28
CA LEU A 22 1.75 8.61 6.85
C LEU A 22 3.13 9.11 6.41
N SER A 23 3.57 10.28 6.89
CA SER A 23 4.90 10.84 6.60
C SER A 23 6.03 9.87 6.95
N GLN A 24 5.95 9.21 8.10
CA GLN A 24 6.92 8.19 8.51
C GLN A 24 6.91 7.00 7.55
N ARG A 25 5.71 6.53 7.16
CA ARG A 25 5.58 5.41 6.21
C ARG A 25 6.10 5.77 4.81
N VAL A 26 5.94 7.01 4.38
CA VAL A 26 6.50 7.53 3.12
C VAL A 26 8.04 7.50 3.16
N SER A 27 8.65 7.91 4.27
CA SER A 27 10.11 7.85 4.43
C SER A 27 10.67 6.42 4.45
N GLU A 28 9.87 5.45 4.93
CA GLU A 28 10.23 4.03 4.86
C GLU A 28 10.18 3.48 3.43
N HIS A 29 9.25 3.97 2.61
CA HIS A 29 9.19 3.62 1.19
C HIS A 29 10.31 4.27 0.38
N LEU A 30 10.58 5.55 0.67
CA LEU A 30 11.51 6.40 -0.07
C LEU A 30 12.67 6.83 0.84
N PRO A 31 13.64 5.93 1.09
CA PRO A 31 14.73 6.19 1.99
C PRO A 31 15.60 7.34 1.48
N TRP A 32 16.20 8.09 2.40
CA TRP A 32 17.03 9.26 2.10
C TRP A 32 18.12 9.02 1.03
N TRP A 33 18.71 7.83 1.02
CA TRP A 33 19.78 7.48 0.08
C TRP A 33 19.29 7.42 -1.38
N PHE A 34 17.99 7.19 -1.61
CA PHE A 34 17.42 7.13 -2.97
C PHE A 34 17.60 8.46 -3.70
N GLY A 35 17.46 9.58 -3.00
CA GLY A 35 17.73 10.92 -3.56
C GLY A 35 19.21 11.23 -3.78
N LYS A 36 20.12 10.34 -3.37
CA LYS A 36 21.57 10.51 -3.50
C LYS A 36 22.21 9.60 -4.56
N GLY A 37 21.40 8.88 -5.35
CA GLY A 37 21.90 7.98 -6.39
C GLY A 37 22.66 6.75 -5.86
N GLN A 38 22.52 6.43 -4.56
CA GLN A 38 23.11 5.22 -3.99
C GLN A 38 22.18 4.03 -4.23
N THR A 39 22.71 2.85 -4.54
CA THR A 39 21.90 1.63 -4.65
C THR A 39 22.12 0.77 -3.41
N LYS A 40 21.06 0.58 -2.62
CA LYS A 40 21.02 -0.36 -1.49
C LYS A 40 19.93 -1.40 -1.70
N THR A 41 19.81 -2.35 -0.78
CA THR A 41 18.79 -3.40 -0.81
C THR A 41 17.39 -2.82 -1.05
N ILE A 42 16.75 -3.27 -2.12
CA ILE A 42 15.39 -2.90 -2.47
C ILE A 42 14.43 -3.72 -1.59
N ARG A 43 13.65 -3.03 -0.74
CA ARG A 43 12.79 -3.69 0.28
C ARG A 43 11.29 -3.55 0.04
N ASN A 44 10.88 -2.73 -0.93
CA ASN A 44 9.46 -2.48 -1.20
C ASN A 44 9.21 -2.26 -2.70
N SER A 45 7.98 -2.51 -3.14
CA SER A 45 7.60 -2.46 -4.56
C SER A 45 7.55 -1.05 -5.14
N ILE A 46 7.22 -0.03 -4.33
CA ILE A 46 7.25 1.38 -4.76
C ILE A 46 8.68 1.78 -5.15
N LEU A 47 9.64 1.56 -4.26
CA LEU A 47 11.04 1.86 -4.48
C LEU A 47 11.62 1.07 -5.65
N SER A 48 11.30 -0.23 -5.74
CA SER A 48 11.68 -1.06 -6.88
C SER A 48 11.19 -0.47 -8.19
N HIS A 49 9.91 -0.07 -8.25
CA HIS A 49 9.32 0.53 -9.44
C HIS A 49 9.99 1.84 -9.82
N LEU A 50 10.23 2.75 -8.85
CA LEU A 50 10.87 4.03 -9.12
C LEU A 50 12.31 3.88 -9.62
N ILE A 51 13.08 2.93 -9.08
CA ILE A 51 14.44 2.63 -9.56
C ILE A 51 14.40 2.11 -11.00
N HIS A 52 13.53 1.14 -11.31
CA HIS A 52 13.49 0.55 -12.65
C HIS A 52 12.91 1.50 -13.71
N SER A 53 11.95 2.34 -13.34
CA SER A 53 11.32 3.29 -14.27
C SER A 53 12.08 4.60 -14.43
N GLY A 54 12.97 4.94 -13.48
CA GLY A 54 13.62 6.24 -13.43
C GLY A 54 12.67 7.41 -13.10
N HIS A 55 11.43 7.12 -12.70
CA HIS A 55 10.45 8.16 -12.38
C HIS A 55 10.79 8.89 -11.09
N VAL A 56 10.63 10.21 -11.12
CA VAL A 56 10.73 11.08 -9.94
C VAL A 56 9.33 11.41 -9.46
N VAL A 57 9.12 11.34 -8.14
CA VAL A 57 7.80 11.58 -7.52
C VAL A 57 7.86 12.68 -6.47
N ASP A 58 6.90 13.60 -6.53
CA ASP A 58 6.61 14.50 -5.42
C ASP A 58 5.86 13.73 -4.34
N LYS A 59 6.50 13.54 -3.18
CA LYS A 59 5.97 12.78 -2.06
C LYS A 59 4.62 13.30 -1.57
N THR A 60 4.39 14.61 -1.64
CA THR A 60 3.16 15.25 -1.14
C THR A 60 1.96 14.97 -2.05
N ARG A 61 2.21 14.85 -3.36
CA ARG A 61 1.18 14.59 -4.37
C ARG A 61 0.98 13.10 -4.63
N ALA A 62 2.06 12.32 -4.56
CA ALA A 62 2.05 10.90 -4.88
C ALA A 62 1.36 10.06 -3.80
N PHE A 63 1.47 10.44 -2.51
CA PHE A 63 0.85 9.71 -1.40
C PHE A 63 -0.41 10.41 -0.90
N LYS A 64 -1.54 9.70 -0.92
CA LYS A 64 -2.84 10.22 -0.48
C LYS A 64 -3.51 9.27 0.50
N VAL A 65 -4.11 9.81 1.56
CA VAL A 65 -4.99 9.03 2.44
C VAL A 65 -6.31 8.78 1.72
N ILE A 66 -6.70 7.52 1.56
CA ILE A 66 -7.98 7.14 0.93
C ILE A 66 -9.03 6.71 1.94
N HIS A 67 -8.62 6.25 3.13
CA HIS A 67 -9.53 5.89 4.21
C HIS A 67 -8.86 6.01 5.58
N ARG A 68 -9.57 6.52 6.59
CA ARG A 68 -9.10 6.61 7.99
C ARG A 68 -9.92 5.68 8.86
N ILE A 69 -9.24 4.92 9.72
CA ILE A 69 -9.91 4.08 10.72
C ILE A 69 -10.30 4.95 11.92
N PRO A 70 -11.51 4.81 12.48
CA PRO A 70 -11.93 5.55 13.66
C PRO A 70 -10.97 5.34 14.85
N PRO A 71 -10.64 6.39 15.62
CA PRO A 71 -9.65 6.30 16.70
C PRO A 71 -10.15 5.53 17.93
N ASN A 72 -11.46 5.56 18.21
CA ASN A 72 -12.06 5.07 19.46
C ASN A 72 -12.40 3.56 19.40
N LEU A 73 -11.46 2.73 18.95
CA LEU A 73 -11.64 1.28 18.87
C LEU A 73 -10.49 0.56 19.58
N SER A 74 -10.71 -0.70 19.95
CA SER A 74 -9.64 -1.53 20.50
C SER A 74 -8.56 -1.82 19.45
N ASN A 75 -7.31 -1.99 19.89
CA ASN A 75 -6.17 -2.30 19.01
C ASN A 75 -6.43 -3.50 18.09
N ARG A 76 -7.12 -4.53 18.61
CA ARG A 76 -7.47 -5.74 17.83
C ARG A 76 -8.44 -5.40 16.68
N LEU A 77 -9.44 -4.57 16.95
CA LEU A 77 -10.39 -4.11 15.94
C LEU A 77 -9.70 -3.21 14.91
N HIS A 78 -8.83 -2.30 15.35
CA HIS A 78 -8.05 -1.46 14.43
C HIS A 78 -7.23 -2.26 13.43
N ILE A 79 -6.50 -3.28 13.89
CA ILE A 79 -5.66 -4.11 13.02
C ILE A 79 -6.53 -4.84 12.00
N ARG A 80 -7.64 -5.44 12.43
CA ARG A 80 -8.58 -6.14 11.54
C ARG A 80 -9.18 -5.20 10.51
N LEU A 81 -9.67 -4.03 10.93
CA LEU A 81 -10.24 -3.04 10.02
C LEU A 81 -9.21 -2.53 9.01
N LEU A 82 -7.96 -2.30 9.42
CA LEU A 82 -6.90 -1.94 8.48
C LEU A 82 -6.63 -3.02 7.44
N GLN A 83 -6.57 -4.29 7.85
CA GLN A 83 -6.36 -5.42 6.94
C GLN A 83 -7.53 -5.57 5.97
N THR A 84 -8.76 -5.50 6.47
CA THR A 84 -9.98 -5.59 5.65
C THR A 84 -10.06 -4.41 4.67
N ALA A 85 -9.84 -3.18 5.13
CA ALA A 85 -9.90 -2.00 4.27
C ALA A 85 -8.76 -1.99 3.22
N GLU A 86 -7.56 -2.46 3.56
CA GLU A 86 -6.48 -2.66 2.58
C GLU A 86 -6.87 -3.69 1.52
N ALA A 87 -7.41 -4.84 1.93
CA ALA A 87 -7.85 -5.89 1.00
C ALA A 87 -8.97 -5.40 0.07
N ILE A 88 -9.94 -4.64 0.59
CA ILE A 88 -11.00 -4.00 -0.20
C ILE A 88 -10.40 -3.00 -1.19
N GLY A 89 -9.50 -2.11 -0.73
CA GLY A 89 -8.85 -1.12 -1.57
C GLY A 89 -8.05 -1.77 -2.71
N ILE A 90 -7.26 -2.79 -2.40
CA ILE A 90 -6.52 -3.56 -3.40
C ILE A 90 -7.45 -4.25 -4.41
N ARG A 91 -8.51 -4.91 -3.94
CA ARG A 91 -9.48 -5.61 -4.82
C ARG A 91 -10.21 -4.63 -5.75
N THR A 92 -10.59 -3.48 -5.22
CA THR A 92 -11.38 -2.47 -5.95
C THR A 92 -10.53 -1.71 -6.95
N MET A 93 -9.32 -1.30 -6.55
CA MET A 93 -8.46 -0.40 -7.33
C MET A 93 -7.48 -1.15 -8.23
N LYS A 94 -7.26 -2.44 -8.00
CA LYS A 94 -6.33 -3.31 -8.74
C LYS A 94 -4.94 -2.67 -8.96
N PRO A 95 -4.28 -2.15 -7.90
CA PRO A 95 -3.00 -1.46 -8.02
C PRO A 95 -1.90 -2.42 -8.50
N LYS A 96 -1.20 -2.05 -9.57
CA LYS A 96 -0.17 -2.89 -10.21
C LYS A 96 1.07 -3.12 -9.34
N LEU A 97 1.38 -2.19 -8.44
CA LEU A 97 2.57 -2.29 -7.57
C LEU A 97 2.31 -3.07 -6.28
N CYS A 98 1.07 -3.45 -6.00
CA CYS A 98 0.80 -4.39 -4.92
C CYS A 98 1.17 -5.80 -5.39
N ILE A 99 2.30 -6.31 -4.87
CA ILE A 99 2.65 -7.72 -5.00
C ILE A 99 1.69 -8.51 -4.12
N GLN A 100 0.47 -8.74 -4.61
CA GLN A 100 -0.40 -9.71 -3.99
C GLN A 100 0.27 -11.07 -4.13
N LYS A 101 0.49 -11.76 -3.01
CA LYS A 101 0.64 -13.21 -3.07
C LYS A 101 -0.62 -13.71 -3.77
N LYS A 102 -0.46 -14.46 -4.87
CA LYS A 102 -1.60 -15.19 -5.48
C LYS A 102 -2.35 -15.83 -4.31
N PHE A 103 -3.65 -15.58 -4.18
CA PHE A 103 -4.47 -16.35 -3.24
C PHE A 103 -4.34 -17.81 -3.68
N VAL A 104 -3.50 -18.58 -2.98
CA VAL A 104 -3.22 -19.97 -3.32
C VAL A 104 -4.48 -20.83 -3.15
N GLN A 105 -5.51 -20.28 -2.51
CA GLN A 105 -6.84 -20.84 -2.44
C GLN A 105 -7.90 -19.73 -2.41
N PRO A 106 -8.96 -19.81 -3.23
CA PRO A 106 -10.19 -19.10 -2.95
C PRO A 106 -10.70 -19.53 -1.57
N LEU A 107 -11.23 -18.59 -0.77
CA LEU A 107 -11.94 -18.95 0.45
C LEU A 107 -13.19 -19.76 0.03
N SER A 108 -13.14 -21.09 0.10
CA SER A 108 -14.33 -21.93 -0.08
C SER A 108 -15.16 -21.81 1.19
N LEU A 109 -15.97 -20.75 1.26
CA LEU A 109 -16.93 -20.62 2.33
C LEU A 109 -18.03 -21.67 2.13
N PRO A 110 -18.47 -22.39 3.18
CA PRO A 110 -19.53 -23.39 3.09
C PRO A 110 -20.85 -22.84 2.52
N TRP A 111 -21.02 -21.51 2.54
CA TRP A 111 -22.20 -20.79 2.09
C TRP A 111 -22.01 -20.06 0.75
N SER A 112 -20.93 -20.31 0.01
CA SER A 112 -20.83 -19.83 -1.38
C SER A 112 -21.79 -20.63 -2.26
N ILE A 113 -23.03 -20.13 -2.35
CA ILE A 113 -24.08 -20.68 -3.20
C ILE A 113 -23.61 -20.59 -4.65
N LYS A 114 -23.65 -21.72 -5.34
CA LYS A 114 -23.45 -21.82 -6.78
C LYS A 114 -24.52 -20.98 -7.48
N THR A 115 -24.09 -20.02 -8.30
CA THR A 115 -24.90 -19.45 -9.39
C THR A 115 -24.09 -19.59 -10.65
#